data_AF-A0A925ZIC8-F1
#
_entry.id   AF-A0A925ZIC8-F1
#
_cell.length_a   1.000
_cell.length_b   1.000
_cell.length_c   1.000
_cell.angle_alpha   90.00
_cell.angle_beta   90.00
_cell.angle_gamma   90.00
#
_symmetry.space_group_name_H-M   'P 1'
#
loop_
_entity.id
_entity.type
_entity.pdbx_description
1 polymer ?
#
loop_
_entity_poly.entity_id
_entity_poly.type
_entity_poly.pdbx_seq_one_letter_code
_entity_poly.pdbx_strand_id
1 'polypeptide(L)'
;MTVLRLCCVCLLSIFLLSGCKGGSSVTGRYRIEQTNNFFGEGAEKAELDLKDDKSFEITIGKLTLASGTYTATDTQLDLSTGSGNMGTSYKILTDKLVPVIGGKEITAWRFVRK
;
A
#
# COMPACT_ATOMS: atom_id res chain seq x y z
N MET A 1 18.69 6.53 64.73
CA MET A 1 18.71 5.05 64.78
C MET A 1 17.24 4.65 64.68
N THR A 2 16.71 4.09 63.60
CA THR A 2 17.15 2.91 62.85
C THR A 2 16.71 3.05 61.39
N VAL A 3 17.61 2.72 60.46
CA VAL A 3 17.38 2.68 59.02
C VAL A 3 16.82 1.30 58.67
N LEU A 4 15.74 1.22 57.89
CA LEU A 4 15.39 -0.01 57.18
C LEU A 4 15.10 0.31 55.70
N ARG A 5 16.12 0.07 54.88
CA ARG A 5 16.02 -0.15 53.43
C ARG A 5 15.25 -1.44 53.20
N LEU A 6 14.26 -1.42 52.30
CA LEU A 6 13.89 -2.58 51.49
C LEU A 6 13.84 -2.14 50.03
N CYS A 7 14.80 -2.64 49.25
CA CYS A 7 14.80 -2.64 47.79
C CYS A 7 13.92 -3.79 47.28
N CYS A 8 13.27 -3.57 46.14
CA CYS A 8 12.82 -4.51 45.08
C CYS A 8 11.45 -4.04 44.56
N VAL A 9 11.37 -3.29 43.46
CA VAL A 9 11.41 -3.76 42.06
C VAL A 9 10.36 -4.86 41.78
N CYS A 10 9.21 -4.42 41.26
CA CYS A 10 8.32 -5.09 40.30
C CYS A 10 7.47 -3.95 39.70
N LEU A 11 7.87 -3.23 38.65
CA LEU A 11 7.87 -3.67 37.24
C LEU A 11 6.67 -4.57 36.91
N LEU A 12 5.47 -3.98 36.93
CA LEU A 12 4.31 -4.50 36.22
C LEU A 12 3.83 -3.42 35.25
N SER A 13 4.67 -3.22 34.23
CA SER A 13 4.26 -2.65 32.95
C SER A 13 3.10 -3.48 32.44
N ILE A 14 1.88 -2.94 32.53
CA ILE A 14 0.72 -3.47 31.83
C ILE A 14 1.01 -3.25 30.35
N PHE A 15 1.62 -4.27 29.73
CA PHE A 15 1.61 -4.47 28.29
C PHE A 15 0.14 -4.61 27.91
N LEU A 16 -0.49 -3.49 27.56
CA LEU A 16 -1.66 -3.48 26.71
C LEU A 16 -1.21 -4.16 25.41
N LEU A 17 -1.54 -5.44 25.31
CA LEU A 17 -1.72 -6.16 24.05
C LEU A 17 -2.85 -5.45 23.29
N SER A 18 -2.57 -4.24 22.80
CA SER A 18 -3.27 -3.67 21.66
C SER A 18 -2.95 -4.60 20.52
N GLY A 19 -3.89 -5.51 20.25
CA GLY A 19 -3.72 -6.54 19.25
C GLY A 19 -3.16 -5.94 17.98
N CYS A 20 -2.00 -6.43 17.56
CA CYS A 20 -1.58 -6.40 16.18
C CYS A 20 -2.62 -7.19 15.38
N LYS A 21 -3.81 -6.61 15.15
CA LYS A 21 -4.58 -6.91 13.95
C LYS A 21 -3.66 -6.42 12.84
N GLY A 22 -2.82 -7.33 12.34
CA GLY A 22 -1.98 -7.08 11.19
C GLY A 22 -2.87 -6.51 10.10
N GLY A 23 -2.75 -5.21 9.87
CA GLY A 23 -3.35 -4.57 8.71
C GLY A 23 -2.85 -5.36 7.52
N SER A 24 -3.77 -5.82 6.68
CA SER A 24 -3.42 -6.52 5.45
C SER A 24 -2.45 -5.62 4.68
N SER A 25 -1.18 -6.01 4.59
CA SER A 25 -0.17 -5.16 3.99
C SER A 25 -0.51 -4.92 2.52
N VAL A 26 -0.56 -3.65 2.11
CA VAL A 26 -0.78 -3.28 0.70
C VAL A 26 0.41 -3.68 -0.18
N THR A 27 1.58 -3.97 0.41
CA THR A 27 2.76 -4.53 -0.28
C THR A 27 2.37 -5.75 -1.11
N GLY A 28 2.92 -5.84 -2.31
CA GLY A 28 2.79 -7.00 -3.19
C GLY A 28 2.82 -6.62 -4.66
N ARG A 29 2.74 -7.66 -5.50
CA ARG A 29 2.64 -7.51 -6.95
C ARG A 29 1.19 -7.58 -7.39
N TYR A 30 0.85 -6.71 -8.32
CA TYR A 30 -0.48 -6.60 -8.89
C TYR A 30 -0.36 -6.60 -10.41
N ARG A 31 -1.29 -7.25 -11.08
CA ARG A 31 -1.51 -7.12 -12.53
C ARG A 31 -2.60 -6.11 -12.79
N ILE A 32 -2.54 -5.42 -13.92
CA ILE A 32 -3.66 -4.61 -14.36
C ILE A 32 -4.77 -5.49 -14.96
N GLU A 33 -6.01 -5.17 -14.64
CA GLU A 33 -7.19 -5.62 -15.37
C GLU A 33 -7.86 -4.41 -15.99
N GLN A 34 -8.23 -4.52 -17.26
CA GLN A 34 -8.86 -3.46 -18.02
C GLN A 34 -10.07 -4.00 -18.80
N THR A 35 -11.06 -3.14 -18.99
CA THR A 35 -12.26 -3.43 -19.78
C THR A 35 -12.04 -2.94 -21.20
N ASN A 36 -12.37 -3.77 -22.20
CA ASN A 36 -12.32 -3.39 -23.63
C ASN A 36 -11.01 -2.72 -24.08
N ASN A 37 -9.86 -3.18 -23.57
CA ASN A 37 -8.55 -2.60 -23.87
C ASN A 37 -8.51 -1.07 -23.63
N PHE A 38 -9.01 -0.60 -22.48
CA PHE A 38 -9.03 0.83 -22.12
C PHE A 38 -7.69 1.57 -22.35
N PHE A 39 -6.56 0.89 -22.13
CA PHE A 39 -5.22 1.41 -22.37
C PHE A 39 -4.55 0.88 -23.66
N GLY A 40 -5.30 0.20 -24.51
CA GLY A 40 -4.80 -0.48 -25.70
C GLY A 40 -4.29 -1.91 -25.42
N GLU A 41 -3.97 -2.61 -26.51
CA GLU A 41 -3.36 -3.94 -26.46
C GLU A 41 -1.94 -3.88 -25.87
N GLY A 42 -1.57 -4.91 -25.12
CA GLY A 42 -0.28 -5.01 -24.45
C GLY A 42 -0.29 -4.44 -23.04
N ALA A 43 -1.20 -3.50 -22.73
CA ALA A 43 -1.31 -2.92 -21.40
C ALA A 43 -1.69 -3.97 -20.34
N GLU A 44 -2.35 -5.08 -20.69
CA GLU A 44 -2.64 -6.20 -19.79
C GLU A 44 -1.38 -6.88 -19.20
N LYS A 45 -0.21 -6.60 -19.77
CA LYS A 45 1.10 -7.03 -19.26
C LYS A 45 1.67 -6.07 -18.23
N ALA A 46 0.96 -4.99 -17.90
CA ALA A 46 1.42 -4.03 -16.92
C ALA A 46 1.28 -4.59 -15.50
N GLU A 47 2.30 -4.33 -14.70
CA GLU A 47 2.39 -4.80 -13.32
C GLU A 47 2.77 -3.64 -12.41
N LEU A 48 2.14 -3.59 -11.23
CA LEU A 48 2.51 -2.71 -10.14
C LEU A 48 3.14 -3.56 -9.04
N ASP A 49 4.36 -3.21 -8.63
CA ASP A 49 5.05 -3.78 -7.48
C ASP A 49 5.11 -2.74 -6.35
N LEU A 50 4.43 -3.02 -5.24
CA LEU A 50 4.48 -2.21 -4.02
C LEU A 50 5.42 -2.90 -3.03
N LYS A 51 6.54 -2.25 -2.68
CA LYS A 51 7.60 -2.81 -1.83
C LYS A 51 7.41 -2.40 -0.37
N ASP A 52 7.99 -3.15 0.57
CA ASP A 52 7.85 -2.89 2.00
C ASP A 52 8.51 -1.59 2.46
N ASP A 53 9.53 -1.13 1.73
CA ASP A 53 10.24 0.14 1.94
C ASP A 53 9.46 1.38 1.49
N LYS A 54 8.17 1.21 1.12
CA LYS A 54 7.29 2.26 0.59
C LYS A 54 7.68 2.80 -0.77
N SER A 55 8.49 2.06 -1.54
CA SER A 55 8.70 2.33 -2.96
C SER A 55 7.76 1.52 -3.86
N PHE A 56 7.52 2.00 -5.07
CA PHE A 56 6.77 1.26 -6.09
C PHE A 56 7.46 1.27 -7.45
N GLU A 57 7.09 0.30 -8.27
CA GLU A 57 7.44 0.26 -9.69
C GLU A 57 6.23 -0.19 -10.51
N ILE A 58 5.96 0.50 -11.62
CA ILE A 58 5.02 0.09 -12.65
C ILE A 58 5.82 -0.32 -13.88
N THR A 59 5.63 -1.56 -14.33
CA THR A 59 6.32 -2.11 -15.49
C THR A 59 5.32 -2.55 -16.55
N ILE A 60 5.77 -2.69 -17.80
CA ILE A 60 5.08 -3.38 -18.88
C ILE A 60 6.09 -4.29 -19.60
N GLY A 61 5.97 -5.60 -19.40
CA GLY A 61 7.01 -6.53 -19.84
C GLY A 61 8.36 -6.24 -19.16
N LYS A 62 9.37 -5.79 -19.94
CA LYS A 62 10.71 -5.45 -19.44
C LYS A 62 10.95 -3.95 -19.22
N LEU A 63 9.97 -3.12 -19.57
CA LEU A 63 10.08 -1.66 -19.50
C LEU A 63 9.47 -1.16 -18.20
N THR A 64 10.20 -0.34 -17.45
CA THR A 64 9.65 0.43 -16.32
C THR A 64 8.97 1.68 -16.85
N LEU A 65 7.66 1.82 -16.58
CA LEU A 65 6.84 2.97 -16.98
C LEU A 65 6.90 4.10 -15.96
N ALA A 66 6.91 3.75 -14.67
CA ALA A 66 6.99 4.71 -13.57
C ALA A 66 7.58 4.03 -12.34
N SER A 67 8.24 4.82 -11.50
CA SER A 67 8.68 4.40 -10.17
C SER A 67 8.66 5.58 -9.22
N GLY A 68 8.64 5.29 -7.92
CA GLY A 68 8.58 6.32 -6.90
C GLY A 68 8.27 5.77 -5.53
N THR A 69 7.58 6.57 -4.72
CA THR A 69 7.14 6.20 -3.37
C THR A 69 5.62 6.19 -3.27
N TYR A 70 5.11 5.53 -2.23
CA TYR A 70 3.69 5.48 -1.97
C TYR A 70 3.36 5.75 -0.50
N THR A 71 2.19 6.32 -0.26
CA THR A 71 1.56 6.38 1.06
C THR A 71 0.30 5.55 1.07
N ALA A 72 0.06 4.80 2.15
CA ALA A 72 -1.12 3.96 2.27
C ALA A 72 -1.74 4.06 3.66
N THR A 73 -3.06 4.05 3.68
CA THR A 73 -3.92 3.88 4.86
C THR A 73 -4.65 2.54 4.73
N ASP A 74 -5.61 2.24 5.61
CA ASP A 74 -6.43 1.03 5.50
C ASP A 74 -7.33 1.01 4.25
N THR A 75 -7.68 2.18 3.70
CA THR A 75 -8.67 2.30 2.62
C THR A 75 -8.14 2.98 1.36
N GLN A 76 -6.98 3.63 1.43
CA GLN A 76 -6.46 4.46 0.34
C GLN A 76 -4.95 4.28 0.15
N LEU A 77 -4.52 4.26 -1.10
CA LEU A 77 -3.14 4.25 -1.55
C LEU A 77 -2.92 5.42 -2.52
N ASP A 78 -1.84 6.17 -2.33
CA ASP A 78 -1.42 7.25 -3.23
C ASP A 78 0.01 7.01 -3.71
N LEU A 79 0.25 7.19 -5.01
CA LEU A 79 1.56 7.02 -5.66
C LEU A 79 2.18 8.39 -6.03
N SER A 80 3.47 8.55 -5.78
CA SER A 80 4.24 9.76 -6.08
C SER A 80 5.56 9.44 -6.78
N THR A 81 5.84 10.09 -7.91
CA THR A 81 7.09 9.92 -8.66
C THR A 81 8.17 10.94 -8.27
N GLY A 82 8.00 11.64 -7.14
CA GLY A 82 8.94 12.66 -6.65
C GLY A 82 8.80 14.04 -7.32
N SER A 83 8.37 14.11 -8.58
CA SER A 83 7.98 15.36 -9.26
C SER A 83 6.55 15.82 -8.97
N GLY A 84 5.78 15.00 -8.24
CA GLY A 84 4.38 15.22 -7.89
C GLY A 84 3.62 13.90 -7.75
N ASN A 85 2.36 13.98 -7.34
CA ASN A 85 1.46 12.82 -7.33
C ASN A 85 1.15 12.41 -8.77
N MET A 86 1.04 11.10 -9.03
CA MET A 86 0.67 10.56 -10.36
C MET A 86 -0.78 10.91 -10.79
N GLY A 87 -1.47 11.80 -10.08
CA GLY A 87 -2.85 12.23 -10.38
C GLY A 87 -3.91 11.16 -10.13
N THR A 88 -3.53 9.97 -9.66
CA THR A 88 -4.45 8.85 -9.38
C THR A 88 -4.22 8.34 -7.97
N SER A 89 -5.26 8.46 -7.15
CA SER A 89 -5.38 7.77 -5.86
C SER A 89 -6.04 6.42 -6.08
N TYR A 90 -5.89 5.48 -5.15
CA TYR A 90 -6.50 4.16 -5.24
C TYR A 90 -7.26 3.83 -3.96
N LYS A 91 -8.47 3.32 -4.11
CA LYS A 91 -9.17 2.64 -3.02
C LYS A 91 -8.61 1.24 -2.86
N ILE A 92 -8.25 0.89 -1.63
CA ILE A 92 -7.76 -0.44 -1.28
C ILE A 92 -8.96 -1.33 -0.96
N LEU A 93 -9.08 -2.43 -1.71
CA LEU A 93 -9.91 -3.58 -1.41
C LEU A 93 -8.99 -4.78 -1.17
N THR A 94 -9.49 -5.85 -0.54
CA THR A 94 -8.69 -7.01 -0.08
C THR A 94 -7.66 -7.50 -1.11
N ASP A 95 -8.06 -7.60 -2.38
CA ASP A 95 -7.25 -8.11 -3.49
C ASP A 95 -7.11 -7.11 -4.64
N LYS A 96 -7.58 -5.86 -4.49
CA LYS A 96 -7.70 -4.90 -5.61
C LYS A 96 -7.36 -3.49 -5.21
N LEU A 97 -6.77 -2.74 -6.14
CA LEU A 97 -6.60 -1.30 -6.05
C LEU A 97 -7.45 -0.67 -7.14
N VAL A 98 -8.51 0.01 -6.73
CA VAL A 98 -9.45 0.65 -7.65
C VAL A 98 -9.06 2.11 -7.80
N PRO A 99 -8.70 2.58 -9.01
CA PRO A 99 -8.32 3.96 -9.25
C PRO A 99 -9.48 4.92 -8.93
N VAL A 100 -9.18 6.03 -8.27
CA VAL A 100 -10.08 7.11 -7.89
C VAL A 100 -9.53 8.42 -8.44
N ILE A 101 -10.31 9.06 -9.31
CA ILE A 101 -9.97 10.33 -9.96
C ILE A 101 -11.09 11.34 -9.69
N GLY A 102 -10.75 12.52 -9.17
CA GLY A 102 -11.74 13.54 -8.80
C GLY A 102 -12.78 13.04 -7.79
N GLY A 103 -12.38 12.13 -6.88
CA GLY A 103 -13.25 11.53 -5.87
C GLY A 103 -14.20 10.44 -6.37
N LYS A 104 -14.09 10.00 -7.62
CA LYS A 104 -14.92 8.93 -8.20
C LYS A 104 -14.08 7.71 -8.55
N GLU A 105 -14.59 6.53 -8.19
CA GLU A 105 -14.02 5.25 -8.63
C GLU A 105 -14.13 5.11 -10.15
N ILE A 106 -13.01 4.75 -10.79
CA ILE A 106 -12.95 4.44 -12.21
C ILE A 106 -13.15 2.93 -12.37
N THR A 107 -14.13 2.54 -13.18
CA THR A 107 -14.52 1.13 -13.33
C THR A 107 -13.83 0.44 -14.51
N ALA A 108 -13.29 1.23 -15.45
CA ALA A 108 -12.70 0.75 -16.70
C ALA A 108 -11.44 -0.09 -16.49
N TRP A 109 -10.72 0.08 -15.38
CA TRP A 109 -9.53 -0.69 -15.06
C TRP A 109 -9.26 -0.70 -13.54
N ARG A 110 -8.40 -1.62 -13.09
CA ARG A 110 -7.95 -1.75 -11.70
C ARG A 110 -6.66 -2.57 -11.63
N PHE A 111 -5.92 -2.46 -10.54
CA PHE A 111 -4.88 -3.44 -10.22
C PHE A 111 -5.46 -4.56 -9.37
N VAL A 112 -5.14 -5.81 -9.68
CA VAL A 112 -5.56 -7.00 -8.93
C VAL A 112 -4.32 -7.74 -8.47
N ARG A 113 -4.31 -8.14 -7.19
CA ARG A 113 -3.19 -8.84 -6.57
C ARG A 113 -2.93 -10.15 -7.32
N LYS A 114 -1.66 -10.43 -7.58
CA LYS A 114 -1.20 -11.68 -8.20
C LYS A 114 -1.08 -12.80 -7.18
#